data_AF-A0A5C6DMV6-F1
#
_entry.id   AF-A0A5C6DMV6-F1
#
_cell.length_a   1.000
_cell.length_b   1.000
_cell.length_c   1.000
_cell.angle_alpha   90.00
_cell.angle_beta   90.00
_cell.angle_gamma   90.00
#
_symmetry.space_group_name_H-M   'P 1'
#
loop_
_entity.id
_entity.type
_entity.pdbx_description
1 polymer ?
#
loop_
_entity_poly.entity_id
_entity_poly.type
_entity_poly.pdbx_seq_one_letter_code
_entity_poly.pdbx_strand_id
1 'polypeptide(L)'
;MKRLIVCLGLLGLLVSPAMAISEFGKQWKSEYLGEGANEDFVKLGRKAGCNVCHVKDEKKEEARNEYGKAVNEFLKKEDFPKDYVKENPEEAKKKIIEGFKKAGEKKSADKRTFAEKIKNNELPAVDAKLDD
;
A
#
# COMPACT_ATOMS: atom_id res chain seq x y z
N MET A 1 -36.90 -37.91 30.21
CA MET A 1 -36.22 -38.81 29.23
C MET A 1 -37.01 -38.70 27.92
N LYS A 2 -36.53 -38.28 26.75
CA LYS A 2 -35.20 -38.25 26.13
C LYS A 2 -35.10 -37.00 25.23
N ARG A 3 -33.89 -36.50 25.09
CA ARG A 3 -33.44 -35.34 24.32
C ARG A 3 -33.67 -35.56 22.82
N LEU A 4 -34.17 -34.55 22.10
CA LEU A 4 -34.05 -34.46 20.65
C LEU A 4 -33.19 -33.24 20.32
N ILE A 5 -31.96 -33.56 19.94
CA ILE A 5 -30.91 -32.64 19.53
C ILE A 5 -31.20 -32.25 18.09
N VAL A 6 -31.51 -30.98 17.83
CA VAL A 6 -31.52 -30.43 16.46
C VAL A 6 -30.18 -29.71 16.28
N CYS A 7 -29.28 -30.37 15.56
CA CYS A 7 -28.04 -29.79 15.04
C CYS A 7 -28.40 -28.72 14.00
N LEU A 8 -28.48 -27.46 14.43
CA LEU A 8 -28.59 -26.33 13.50
C LEU A 8 -27.18 -25.99 13.00
N GLY A 9 -26.96 -26.23 11.71
CA GLY A 9 -25.67 -26.18 11.05
C GLY A 9 -24.93 -24.85 11.24
N LEU A 10 -23.65 -24.98 11.62
CA LEU A 10 -22.67 -23.93 11.37
C LEU A 10 -22.57 -23.74 9.85
N LEU A 11 -23.31 -22.76 9.31
CA LEU A 11 -22.86 -22.09 8.10
C LEU A 11 -21.57 -21.37 8.46
N GLY A 12 -20.44 -22.03 8.16
CA GLY A 12 -19.13 -21.41 8.19
C GLY A 12 -19.15 -20.20 7.28
N LEU A 13 -19.27 -19.02 7.90
CA LEU A 13 -18.99 -17.76 7.26
C LEU A 13 -17.55 -17.83 6.75
N LEU A 14 -17.39 -18.10 5.46
CA LEU A 14 -16.18 -17.80 4.72
C LEU A 14 -16.06 -16.27 4.63
N VAL A 15 -15.86 -15.62 5.78
CA VAL A 15 -15.28 -14.29 5.81
C VAL A 15 -13.85 -14.52 5.37
N SER A 16 -13.62 -14.51 4.06
CA SER A 16 -12.27 -14.31 3.56
C SER A 16 -11.83 -13.03 4.23
N PRO A 17 -10.78 -13.05 5.08
CA PRO A 17 -10.29 -11.81 5.64
C PRO A 17 -9.99 -10.96 4.41
N ALA A 18 -10.69 -9.83 4.29
CA ALA A 18 -10.35 -8.81 3.34
C ALA A 18 -8.98 -8.30 3.80
N MET A 19 -7.94 -9.06 3.48
CA MET A 19 -6.56 -8.63 3.47
C MET A 19 -6.49 -7.62 2.33
N ALA A 20 -7.11 -6.47 2.56
CA ALA A 20 -7.06 -5.30 1.72
C ALA A 20 -5.64 -4.76 1.83
N ILE A 21 -4.70 -5.46 1.20
CA ILE A 21 -3.57 -4.77 0.58
C ILE A 21 -4.27 -3.74 -0.30
N SER A 22 -4.22 -2.47 0.12
CA SER A 22 -4.86 -1.39 -0.62
C SER A 22 -4.38 -1.48 -2.07
N GLU A 23 -5.26 -1.22 -3.04
CA GLU A 23 -4.88 -1.24 -4.46
C GLU A 23 -3.61 -0.40 -4.69
N PHE A 24 -3.45 0.70 -3.93
CA PHE A 24 -2.22 1.48 -3.85
C PHE A 24 -0.97 0.65 -3.55
N GLY A 25 -0.97 -0.17 -2.49
CA GLY A 25 0.19 -1.01 -2.14
C GLY A 25 0.48 -2.08 -3.18
N LYS A 26 -0.55 -2.62 -3.85
CA LYS A 26 -0.37 -3.55 -4.97
C LYS A 26 0.27 -2.86 -6.17
N GLN A 27 -0.27 -1.72 -6.59
CA GLN A 27 0.25 -0.97 -7.73
C GLN A 27 1.64 -0.42 -7.47
N TRP A 28 1.95 0.03 -6.24
CA TRP A 28 3.29 0.49 -5.89
C TRP A 28 4.32 -0.62 -6.06
N LYS A 29 4.03 -1.82 -5.54
CA LYS A 29 4.91 -2.98 -5.72
C LYS A 29 5.04 -3.38 -7.19
N SER A 30 3.95 -3.30 -7.96
CA SER A 30 3.98 -3.62 -9.39
C SER A 30 4.84 -2.63 -10.19
N GLU A 31 4.75 -1.34 -9.88
CA GLU A 31 5.47 -0.28 -10.60
C GLU A 31 6.97 -0.28 -10.25
N TYR A 32 7.32 -0.47 -8.97
CA TYR A 32 8.69 -0.27 -8.50
C TYR A 32 9.46 -1.54 -8.14
N LEU A 33 8.77 -2.65 -7.88
CA LEU A 33 9.38 -3.95 -7.53
C LEU A 33 9.06 -5.04 -8.57
N GLY A 34 8.69 -4.64 -9.78
CA GLY A 34 8.38 -5.52 -10.90
C GLY A 34 9.61 -6.18 -11.51
N GLU A 35 9.43 -6.77 -12.70
CA GLU A 35 10.52 -7.41 -13.44
C GLU A 35 11.64 -6.40 -13.76
N GLY A 36 12.89 -6.80 -13.51
CA GLY A 36 14.06 -5.96 -13.74
C GLY A 36 14.42 -5.00 -12.59
N ALA A 37 13.62 -4.95 -11.51
CA ALA A 37 14.00 -4.24 -10.30
C ALA A 37 15.19 -4.92 -9.59
N ASN A 38 16.03 -4.14 -8.92
CA ASN A 38 17.16 -4.65 -8.14
C ASN A 38 16.68 -5.60 -7.04
N GLU A 39 17.33 -6.77 -6.89
CA GLU A 39 16.87 -7.81 -5.96
C GLU A 39 16.83 -7.37 -4.50
N ASP A 40 17.82 -6.60 -4.06
CA ASP A 40 17.88 -6.11 -2.68
C ASP A 40 16.83 -5.02 -2.44
N PHE A 41 16.56 -4.19 -3.44
CA PHE A 41 15.43 -3.27 -3.40
C PHE A 41 14.08 -4.00 -3.34
N VAL A 42 13.91 -5.07 -4.11
CA VAL A 42 12.71 -5.91 -4.06
C VAL A 42 12.52 -6.49 -2.67
N LYS A 43 13.58 -7.01 -2.03
CA LYS A 43 13.53 -7.50 -0.65
C LYS A 43 13.17 -6.37 0.33
N LEU A 44 13.84 -5.22 0.22
CA LEU A 44 13.62 -4.05 1.08
C LEU A 44 12.19 -3.52 0.96
N GLY A 45 11.71 -3.29 -0.25
CA GLY A 45 10.35 -2.82 -0.52
C GLY A 45 9.27 -3.81 -0.09
N ARG A 46 9.51 -5.12 -0.24
CA ARG A 46 8.60 -6.16 0.27
C ARG A 46 8.61 -6.22 1.80
N LYS A 47 9.77 -6.08 2.45
CA LYS A 47 9.87 -5.99 3.93
C LYS A 47 9.13 -4.75 4.45
N ALA A 48 9.26 -3.61 3.76
CA ALA A 48 8.57 -2.37 4.12
C ALA A 48 7.04 -2.49 3.96
N GLY A 49 6.55 -3.09 2.87
CA GLY A 49 5.11 -3.34 2.67
C GLY A 49 4.28 -2.05 2.75
N CYS A 50 3.30 -1.98 3.67
CA CYS A 50 2.50 -0.77 3.89
C CYS A 50 3.34 0.41 4.42
N ASN A 51 4.47 0.13 5.07
CA ASN A 51 5.31 1.15 5.69
C ASN A 51 6.15 1.92 4.66
N VAL A 52 6.03 1.59 3.36
CA VAL A 52 6.46 2.48 2.29
C VAL A 52 5.74 3.83 2.37
N CYS A 53 4.46 3.86 2.79
CA CYS A 53 3.66 5.08 2.95
C CYS A 53 3.27 5.37 4.41
N HIS A 54 3.37 4.38 5.30
CA HIS A 54 2.96 4.49 6.69
C HIS A 54 4.16 4.43 7.64
N VAL A 55 3.98 4.94 8.85
CA VAL A 55 4.96 4.77 9.93
C VAL A 55 4.72 3.42 10.59
N LYS A 56 5.78 2.64 10.80
CA LYS A 56 5.72 1.34 11.49
C LYS A 56 5.14 1.52 12.91
N ASP A 57 4.35 0.55 13.35
CA ASP A 57 3.73 0.48 14.69
C ASP A 57 2.77 1.63 15.04
N GLU A 58 2.43 2.47 14.08
CA GLU A 58 1.41 3.51 14.22
C GLU A 58 0.15 3.13 13.45
N LYS A 59 -1.01 3.69 13.84
CA LYS A 59 -2.25 3.48 13.09
C LYS A 59 -2.15 4.11 11.70
N LYS A 60 -2.42 3.34 10.66
CA LYS A 60 -2.21 3.72 9.25
C LYS A 60 -3.02 4.96 8.84
N GLU A 61 -4.22 5.10 9.38
CA GLU A 61 -5.13 6.21 9.12
C GLU A 61 -4.60 7.52 9.72
N GLU A 62 -3.90 7.43 10.85
CA GLU A 62 -3.42 8.55 11.66
C GLU A 62 -1.96 8.92 11.31
N ALA A 63 -1.13 7.96 10.92
CA ALA A 63 0.30 8.13 10.70
C ALA A 63 0.74 7.71 9.29
N ARG A 64 0.89 8.72 8.43
CA ARG A 64 1.61 8.61 7.16
C ARG A 64 3.03 9.12 7.34
N ASN A 65 3.98 8.39 6.75
CA ASN A 65 5.36 8.87 6.63
C ASN A 65 5.40 10.01 5.59
N GLU A 66 6.55 10.65 5.40
CA GLU A 66 6.67 11.80 4.48
C GLU A 66 6.25 11.47 3.03
N TYR A 67 6.53 10.26 2.56
CA TYR A 67 6.12 9.81 1.22
C TYR A 67 4.61 9.58 1.17
N GLY A 68 4.03 8.93 2.18
CA GLY A 68 2.59 8.73 2.27
C GLY A 68 1.81 10.03 2.35
N LYS A 69 2.36 11.06 3.01
CA LYS A 69 1.80 12.42 3.02
C LYS A 69 1.80 13.02 1.62
N ALA A 70 2.91 12.94 0.90
CA ALA A 70 3.01 13.40 -0.48
C ALA A 70 2.06 12.65 -1.42
N VAL A 71 1.96 11.32 -1.29
CA VAL A 71 0.99 10.50 -2.02
C VAL A 71 -0.44 10.96 -1.74
N ASN A 72 -0.77 11.26 -0.49
CA ASN A 72 -2.10 11.71 -0.08
C ASN A 72 -2.47 13.12 -0.59
N GLU A 73 -1.51 13.90 -1.11
CA GLU A 73 -1.82 15.16 -1.81
C GLU A 73 -2.45 14.90 -3.19
N PHE A 74 -2.07 13.80 -3.85
CA PHE A 74 -2.46 13.49 -5.24
C PHE A 74 -3.42 12.31 -5.36
N LEU A 75 -3.44 11.42 -4.37
CA LEU A 75 -4.30 10.25 -4.30
C LEU A 75 -5.10 10.26 -3.00
N LYS A 76 -6.39 10.54 -3.12
CA LYS A 76 -7.35 10.40 -2.02
C LYS A 76 -7.98 9.02 -2.09
N LYS A 77 -8.07 8.34 -0.96
CA LYS A 77 -8.66 6.98 -0.90
C LYS A 77 -10.13 7.01 -1.35
N GLU A 78 -10.79 8.13 -1.07
CA GLU A 78 -12.20 8.40 -1.35
C GLU A 78 -12.51 8.36 -2.86
N ASP A 79 -11.52 8.67 -3.71
CA ASP A 79 -11.65 8.63 -5.17
C ASP A 79 -11.54 7.19 -5.74
N PHE A 80 -11.16 6.22 -4.91
CA PHE A 80 -10.97 4.82 -5.30
C PHE A 80 -11.82 3.88 -4.44
N PRO A 81 -13.16 4.03 -4.42
CA PRO A 81 -14.02 3.05 -3.78
C PRO A 81 -13.87 1.69 -4.47
N LYS A 82 -14.17 0.62 -3.72
CA LYS A 82 -13.96 -0.77 -4.17
C LYS A 82 -14.63 -1.05 -5.52
N ASP A 83 -15.86 -0.55 -5.72
CA ASP A 83 -16.62 -0.79 -6.95
C ASP A 83 -15.99 -0.05 -8.13
N TYR A 84 -15.54 1.19 -7.95
CA TYR A 84 -14.83 1.94 -8.99
C TYR A 84 -13.56 1.21 -9.45
N VAL A 85 -12.74 0.72 -8.52
CA VAL A 85 -11.52 -0.03 -8.84
C VAL A 85 -11.83 -1.34 -9.57
N LYS A 86 -12.94 -2.00 -9.22
CA LYS A 86 -13.38 -3.25 -9.86
C LYS A 86 -13.91 -3.01 -11.28
N GLU A 87 -14.69 -1.96 -11.48
CA GLU A 87 -15.31 -1.62 -12.76
C GLU A 87 -14.32 -0.94 -13.72
N ASN A 88 -13.35 -0.19 -13.19
CA ASN A 88 -12.40 0.62 -13.96
C ASN A 88 -10.94 0.29 -13.58
N PRO A 89 -10.51 -0.98 -13.65
CA PRO A 89 -9.21 -1.40 -13.12
C PRO A 89 -8.01 -0.71 -13.80
N GLU A 90 -8.06 -0.55 -15.12
CA GLU A 90 -6.98 0.10 -15.88
C GLU A 90 -6.92 1.62 -15.64
N GLU A 91 -8.09 2.26 -15.55
CA GLU A 91 -8.15 3.69 -15.24
C GLU A 91 -7.68 3.96 -13.81
N ALA A 92 -8.14 3.16 -12.85
CA ALA A 92 -7.70 3.24 -11.46
C ALA A 92 -6.19 3.05 -11.36
N LYS A 93 -5.63 2.01 -12.01
CA LYS A 93 -4.19 1.78 -12.09
C LYS A 93 -3.45 2.99 -12.64
N LYS A 94 -3.91 3.55 -13.77
CA LYS A 94 -3.27 4.70 -14.40
C LYS A 94 -3.25 5.92 -13.47
N LYS A 95 -4.39 6.24 -12.84
CA LYS A 95 -4.49 7.36 -11.88
C LYS A 95 -3.57 7.15 -10.68
N ILE A 96 -3.53 5.93 -10.13
CA ILE A 96 -2.65 5.58 -9.01
C ILE A 96 -1.17 5.76 -9.37
N ILE A 97 -0.74 5.24 -10.52
CA ILE A 97 0.65 5.38 -10.97
C ILE A 97 1.00 6.86 -11.21
N GLU A 98 0.10 7.63 -11.81
CA GLU A 98 0.31 9.07 -12.01
C GLU A 98 0.46 9.80 -10.67
N GLY A 99 -0.37 9.47 -9.68
CA GLY A 99 -0.27 10.02 -8.34
C GLY A 99 1.04 9.67 -7.64
N PHE A 100 1.55 8.44 -7.81
CA PHE A 100 2.88 8.08 -7.32
C PHE A 100 4.00 8.85 -8.00
N LYS A 101 3.90 9.07 -9.32
CA LYS A 101 4.89 9.88 -10.06
C LYS A 101 4.90 11.33 -9.59
N LYS A 102 3.74 11.94 -9.42
CA LYS A 102 3.59 13.31 -8.86
C LYS A 102 4.10 13.41 -7.43
N ALA A 103 3.81 12.41 -6.59
CA ALA A 103 4.40 12.32 -5.26
C ALA A 103 5.93 12.20 -5.36
N GLY A 104 6.43 11.39 -6.30
CA GLY A 104 7.83 11.18 -6.64
C GLY A 104 8.65 12.46 -6.83
N GLU A 105 8.03 13.52 -7.36
CA GLU A 105 8.68 14.83 -7.61
C GLU A 105 8.89 15.65 -6.33
N LYS A 106 8.20 15.31 -5.24
CA LYS A 106 8.38 15.97 -3.94
C LYS A 106 9.68 15.51 -3.27
N LYS A 107 10.19 16.36 -2.38
CA LYS A 107 11.43 16.10 -1.64
C LYS A 107 11.15 15.39 -0.32
N SER A 108 11.99 14.41 -0.02
CA SER A 108 12.18 13.83 1.31
C SER A 108 12.90 14.83 2.23
N ALA A 109 12.86 14.59 3.54
CA ALA A 109 13.61 15.31 4.55
C ALA A 109 15.12 15.34 4.28
N ASP A 110 15.65 14.35 3.56
CA ASP A 110 17.06 14.30 3.12
C ASP A 110 17.38 15.17 1.88
N LYS A 111 16.40 15.97 1.42
CA LYS A 111 16.46 16.92 0.28
C LYS A 111 16.53 16.28 -1.11
N ARG A 112 16.55 14.94 -1.22
CA ARG A 112 16.40 14.23 -2.49
C ARG A 112 14.91 14.04 -2.80
N THR A 113 14.56 13.99 -4.08
CA THR A 113 13.18 13.63 -4.47
C THR A 113 12.91 12.17 -4.15
N PHE A 114 11.64 11.84 -3.88
CA PHE A 114 11.25 10.45 -3.65
C PHE A 114 11.55 9.57 -4.87
N ALA A 115 11.40 10.11 -6.08
CA ALA A 115 11.73 9.42 -7.32
C ALA A 115 13.24 9.13 -7.44
N GLU A 116 14.11 10.07 -7.07
CA GLU A 116 15.57 9.84 -7.05
C GLU A 116 15.95 8.72 -6.10
N LYS A 117 15.34 8.67 -4.91
CA LYS A 117 15.59 7.62 -3.92
C LYS A 117 15.17 6.24 -4.43
N ILE A 118 13.95 6.14 -4.98
CA ILE A 118 13.44 4.88 -5.57
C ILE A 118 14.34 4.43 -6.74
N LYS A 119 14.76 5.35 -7.60
CA LYS A 119 15.68 5.06 -8.72
C LYS A 119 17.04 4.55 -8.22
N ASN A 120 17.47 5.01 -7.06
CA ASN A 120 18.70 4.57 -6.39
C ASN A 120 18.50 3.34 -5.50
N ASN A 121 17.38 2.61 -5.66
CA ASN A 121 17.09 1.39 -4.90
C ASN A 121 16.91 1.63 -3.38
N GLU A 122 16.46 2.83 -3.01
CA GLU A 122 16.19 3.21 -1.62
C GLU A 122 14.69 3.41 -1.38
N LEU A 123 14.24 3.24 -0.13
CA LEU A 123 12.87 3.57 0.24
C LEU A 123 12.64 5.09 0.17
N PRO A 124 11.45 5.53 -0.25
CA PRO A 124 11.20 6.95 -0.47
C PRO A 124 11.22 7.75 0.85
N ALA A 125 10.67 7.20 1.93
CA ALA A 125 10.60 7.88 3.22
C ALA A 125 11.76 7.50 4.16
N VAL A 126 12.28 8.45 4.93
CA VAL A 126 13.24 8.18 6.04
C VAL A 126 12.56 8.08 7.41
N ASP A 127 11.33 8.57 7.55
CA ASP A 127 10.59 8.65 8.82
C ASP A 127 9.64 7.47 9.05
N ALA A 128 9.82 6.36 8.30
CA ALA A 128 8.97 5.18 8.39
C ALA A 128 9.22 4.29 9.63
N LYS A 129 10.25 4.59 10.44
CA LYS A 129 10.68 3.82 11.63
C LYS A 129 10.90 2.33 11.33
N LEU A 130 11.58 2.03 10.22
CA LEU A 130 11.75 0.66 9.74
C LEU A 130 12.93 -0.09 10.34
N ASP A 131 13.80 0.60 11.06
CA ASP A 131 14.91 0.01 11.79
C ASP A 131 14.36 -0.87 12.93
N ASP A 132 15.04 -1.99 13.17
CA ASP A 132 14.70 -3.00 14.19
C ASP A 132 15.35 -2.64 15.54
#